data_AF-A0A2L0PKX3-F1
#
_entry.id   AF-A0A2L0PKX3-F1
#
_cell.length_a   1.000
_cell.length_b   1.000
_cell.length_c   1.000
_cell.angle_alpha   90.00
_cell.angle_beta   90.00
_cell.angle_gamma   90.00
#
_symmetry.space_group_name_H-M   'P 1'
#
loop_
_entity.id
_entity.type
_entity.pdbx_description
1 polymer ?
#
loop_
_entity_poly.entity_id
_entity_poly.type
_entity_poly.pdbx_seq_one_letter_code
_entity_poly.pdbx_strand_id
1 'polypeptide(L)'
;MVGKYWGLMVCLSFTSLYVQGQSVTVQQLLSQKGMSCDVDNSHLLHLTMGAVAYDEGFTYQFMPSKQTLKVKGVNYTGIQAAEVLKSVNGQQLALGVNVERFGLYVNRVALNVVSSPYESVGYYWVAEGSPAKNRAALNALFGQGSWQDYVSTTGAGNTRVSCTIAG
;
A
#
# COMPACT_ATOMS: atom_id res chain seq x y z
N MET A 1 -31.93 32.12 57.10
CA MET A 1 -30.56 31.66 56.82
C MET A 1 -30.60 30.15 56.60
N VAL A 2 -29.72 29.61 55.75
CA VAL A 2 -29.68 28.22 55.21
C VAL A 2 -30.68 28.00 54.05
N GLY A 3 -30.33 27.59 52.84
CA GLY A 3 -29.07 27.24 52.21
C GLY A 3 -29.30 26.83 50.74
N LYS A 4 -28.20 26.83 49.97
CA LYS A 4 -27.94 26.31 48.60
C LYS A 4 -28.83 25.11 48.19
N TYR A 5 -29.17 24.87 46.92
CA TYR A 5 -28.28 24.35 45.86
C TYR A 5 -28.77 24.70 44.45
N TRP A 6 -27.86 25.21 43.62
CA TRP A 6 -27.99 25.30 42.17
C TRP A 6 -27.61 23.94 41.58
N GLY A 7 -28.59 23.24 40.99
CA GLY A 7 -28.35 22.01 40.25
C GLY A 7 -27.71 22.31 38.90
N LEU A 8 -26.39 22.26 38.83
CA LEU A 8 -25.64 22.30 37.58
C LEU A 8 -25.68 20.89 36.94
N MET A 9 -26.62 20.67 36.03
CA MET A 9 -26.69 19.42 35.25
C MET A 9 -25.64 19.49 34.14
N VAL A 10 -24.44 18.98 34.43
CA VAL A 10 -23.39 18.77 33.41
C VAL A 10 -23.77 17.54 32.61
N CYS A 11 -24.44 17.73 31.48
CA CYS A 11 -24.51 16.71 30.43
C CYS A 11 -23.11 16.53 29.86
N LEU A 12 -22.37 15.54 30.38
CA LEU A 12 -21.20 14.97 29.72
C LEU A 12 -21.67 14.30 28.42
N SER A 13 -21.71 15.08 27.35
CA SER A 13 -21.80 14.59 25.99
C SER A 13 -20.51 13.80 25.70
N PHE A 14 -20.54 12.49 25.95
CA PHE A 14 -19.58 11.56 25.36
C PHE A 14 -19.83 11.52 23.85
N THR A 15 -19.31 12.51 23.12
CA THR A 15 -19.10 12.37 21.69
C THR A 15 -17.97 11.38 21.52
N SER A 16 -18.34 10.10 21.43
CA SER A 16 -17.47 9.07 20.85
C SER A 16 -17.10 9.54 19.44
N LEU A 17 -15.96 10.20 19.32
CA LEU A 17 -15.30 10.44 18.05
C LEU A 17 -14.94 9.05 17.52
N TYR A 18 -15.85 8.48 16.73
CA TYR A 18 -15.54 7.35 15.88
C TYR A 18 -14.40 7.83 14.96
N VAL A 19 -13.18 7.41 15.27
CA VAL A 19 -12.08 7.42 14.32
C VAL A 19 -12.52 6.50 13.19
N GLN A 20 -13.11 7.10 12.15
CA GLN A 20 -13.39 6.43 10.89
C GLN A 20 -12.04 5.94 10.36
N GLY A 21 -11.82 4.62 10.41
CA GLY A 21 -10.61 4.02 9.87
C GLY A 21 -10.45 4.45 8.41
N GLN A 22 -9.31 5.05 8.08
CA GLN A 22 -9.03 5.53 6.73
C GLN A 22 -9.19 4.37 5.74
N SER A 23 -9.99 4.57 4.69
CA SER A 23 -10.18 3.60 3.62
C SER A 23 -9.33 4.01 2.42
N VAL A 24 -8.57 3.07 1.87
CA VAL A 24 -7.70 3.23 0.70
C VAL A 24 -8.14 2.26 -0.39
N THR A 25 -8.44 2.76 -1.59
CA THR A 25 -8.79 1.89 -2.72
C THR A 25 -7.54 1.45 -3.48
N VAL A 26 -7.59 0.31 -4.19
CA VAL A 26 -6.52 -0.08 -5.12
C VAL A 26 -6.22 1.01 -6.16
N GLN A 27 -7.21 1.82 -6.55
CA GLN A 27 -7.03 2.94 -7.47
C GLN A 27 -6.21 4.08 -6.85
N GLN A 28 -6.29 4.29 -5.53
CA GLN A 28 -5.45 5.23 -4.80
C GLN A 28 -4.04 4.66 -4.58
N LEU A 29 -3.93 3.35 -4.34
CA LEU A 29 -2.65 2.63 -4.26
C LEU A 29 -1.86 2.75 -5.58
N LEU A 30 -2.55 2.62 -6.71
CA LEU A 30 -1.99 2.71 -8.06
C LEU A 30 -2.21 4.10 -8.67
N SER A 31 -2.02 5.14 -7.86
CA SER A 31 -1.91 6.52 -8.35
C SER A 31 -0.72 6.67 -9.29
N GLN A 32 -0.64 7.76 -10.07
CA GLN A 32 0.49 7.97 -10.96
C GLN A 32 1.82 7.98 -10.19
N LYS A 33 1.88 8.72 -9.08
CA LYS A 33 3.02 8.71 -8.16
C LYS A 33 3.34 7.29 -7.68
N GLY A 34 2.31 6.55 -7.26
CA GLY A 34 2.41 5.17 -6.80
C GLY A 34 2.84 4.18 -7.89
N MET A 35 2.84 4.57 -9.15
CA MET A 35 3.33 3.73 -10.25
C MET A 35 4.69 4.20 -10.80
N SER A 36 5.06 5.47 -10.63
CA SER A 36 6.27 6.08 -11.21
C SER A 36 7.51 6.05 -10.31
N CYS A 37 7.50 5.28 -9.21
CA CYS A 37 8.59 5.24 -8.21
C CYS A 37 8.99 6.62 -7.66
N ASP A 38 8.07 7.60 -7.68
CA ASP A 38 8.30 8.93 -7.12
C ASP A 38 8.54 8.83 -5.60
N VAL A 39 9.57 9.52 -5.10
CA VAL A 39 10.07 9.40 -3.72
C VAL A 39 9.06 9.95 -2.70
N ASP A 40 8.18 10.88 -3.11
CA ASP A 40 7.04 11.34 -2.31
C ASP A 40 5.80 10.44 -2.47
N ASN A 41 6.02 9.13 -2.39
CA ASN A 41 4.97 8.15 -2.18
C ASN A 41 4.67 7.96 -0.69
N SER A 42 4.78 9.04 0.10
CA SER A 42 4.53 9.09 1.56
C SER A 42 3.22 8.40 1.98
N HIS A 43 2.18 8.46 1.15
CA HIS A 43 0.92 7.76 1.38
C HIS A 43 1.01 6.23 1.23
N LEU A 44 1.85 5.71 0.31
CA LEU A 44 2.21 4.29 0.22
C LEU A 44 3.18 3.89 1.33
N LEU A 45 4.12 4.77 1.67
CA LEU A 45 5.00 4.63 2.82
C LEU A 45 4.20 4.55 4.12
N HIS A 46 3.08 5.25 4.29
CA HIS A 46 2.22 5.11 5.46
C HIS A 46 1.51 3.74 5.52
N LEU A 47 1.32 3.05 4.39
CA LEU A 47 0.85 1.66 4.37
C LEU A 47 1.95 0.73 4.87
N THR A 48 3.20 1.02 4.51
CA THR A 48 4.39 0.23 4.89
C THR A 48 4.86 0.53 6.32
N MET A 49 4.99 1.80 6.71
CA MET A 49 5.38 2.28 8.04
C MET A 49 4.24 2.10 9.05
N GLY A 50 2.98 2.24 8.63
CA GLY A 50 1.84 1.83 9.43
C GLY A 50 1.98 0.36 9.82
N ALA A 51 2.38 -0.52 8.89
CA ALA A 51 2.59 -1.95 9.09
C ALA A 51 3.80 -2.34 9.96
N VAL A 52 4.77 -1.45 10.21
CA VAL A 52 5.97 -1.77 10.98
C VAL A 52 6.02 -0.93 12.25
N ALA A 53 5.57 -1.54 13.36
CA ALA A 53 5.91 -1.11 14.70
C ALA A 53 6.89 -2.15 15.22
N TYR A 54 7.94 -1.67 15.87
CA TYR A 54 9.27 -2.26 15.95
C TYR A 54 9.41 -3.66 16.58
N ASP A 55 8.34 -4.34 17.01
CA ASP A 55 8.48 -5.62 17.74
C ASP A 55 7.43 -6.70 17.44
N GLU A 56 6.45 -6.48 16.55
CA GLU A 56 5.39 -7.48 16.33
C GLU A 56 5.09 -7.66 14.84
N GLY A 57 4.99 -8.92 14.41
CA GLY A 57 4.70 -9.29 13.02
C GLY A 57 3.42 -8.66 12.46
N PHE A 58 3.24 -8.78 11.15
CA PHE A 58 2.13 -8.21 10.39
C PHE A 58 0.79 -8.66 10.96
N THR A 59 0.09 -7.79 11.68
CA THR A 59 -1.34 -8.03 11.97
C THR A 59 -2.15 -7.52 10.79
N TYR A 60 -2.48 -8.43 9.88
CA TYR A 60 -3.39 -8.19 8.77
C TYR A 60 -4.56 -9.15 8.81
N GLN A 61 -5.72 -8.69 8.33
CA GLN A 61 -6.90 -9.51 8.15
C GLN A 61 -7.40 -9.35 6.72
N PHE A 62 -7.26 -10.39 5.90
CA PHE A 62 -7.88 -10.42 4.59
C PHE A 62 -9.30 -11.00 4.69
N MET A 63 -10.26 -10.30 4.10
CA MET A 63 -11.66 -10.70 4.01
C MET A 63 -12.03 -10.93 2.55
N PRO A 64 -11.86 -12.16 2.02
CA PRO A 64 -12.06 -12.46 0.59
C PRO A 64 -13.45 -12.08 0.08
N SER A 65 -14.49 -12.37 0.88
CA SER A 65 -15.89 -12.08 0.52
C SER A 65 -16.19 -10.59 0.35
N LYS A 66 -15.35 -9.72 0.92
CA LYS A 66 -15.47 -8.27 0.82
C LYS A 66 -14.38 -7.64 -0.04
N GLN A 67 -13.46 -8.44 -0.59
CA GLN A 67 -12.25 -7.97 -1.28
C GLN A 67 -11.55 -6.84 -0.51
N THR A 68 -11.47 -7.01 0.81
CA THR A 68 -10.97 -6.00 1.73
C THR A 68 -9.81 -6.59 2.52
N LEU A 69 -8.74 -5.82 2.66
CA LEU A 69 -7.61 -6.12 3.54
C LEU A 69 -7.59 -5.06 4.65
N LYS A 70 -7.45 -5.46 5.90
CA LYS A 70 -7.25 -4.53 7.02
C LYS A 70 -5.82 -4.66 7.52
N VAL A 71 -5.09 -3.56 7.57
CA VAL A 71 -3.73 -3.49 8.13
C VAL A 71 -3.70 -2.35 9.13
N LYS A 72 -3.49 -2.68 10.43
CA LYS A 72 -3.36 -1.72 11.53
C LYS A 72 -4.32 -0.51 11.47
N GLY A 73 -5.61 -0.80 11.29
CA GLY A 73 -6.68 0.20 11.32
C GLY A 73 -7.01 0.84 9.96
N VAL A 74 -6.18 0.65 8.93
CA VAL A 74 -6.47 1.07 7.55
C VAL A 74 -7.18 -0.06 6.81
N ASN A 75 -8.27 0.27 6.12
CA ASN A 75 -8.99 -0.67 5.27
C ASN A 75 -8.60 -0.44 3.80
N TYR A 76 -8.20 -1.51 3.12
CA TYR A 76 -7.86 -1.51 1.71
C TYR A 76 -8.94 -2.24 0.95
N THR A 77 -9.48 -1.64 -0.12
CA THR A 77 -10.58 -2.22 -0.90
C THR A 77 -10.16 -2.49 -2.34
N GLY A 78 -10.74 -3.53 -2.94
CA GLY A 78 -10.39 -4.00 -4.29
C GLY A 78 -9.22 -5.00 -4.32
N ILE A 79 -8.84 -5.54 -3.16
CA ILE A 79 -7.80 -6.56 -3.03
C ILE A 79 -8.43 -7.93 -3.23
N GLN A 80 -7.93 -8.71 -4.19
CA GLN A 80 -8.46 -10.03 -4.53
C GLN A 80 -7.80 -11.15 -3.72
N ALA A 81 -6.54 -10.98 -3.35
CA ALA A 81 -5.79 -11.93 -2.55
C ALA A 81 -4.69 -11.21 -1.77
N ALA A 82 -4.24 -11.80 -0.66
CA ALA A 82 -3.10 -11.33 0.10
C ALA A 82 -2.27 -12.52 0.61
N GLU A 83 -0.96 -12.48 0.40
CA GLU A 83 -0.02 -13.52 0.77
C GLU A 83 1.26 -12.91 1.36
N VAL A 84 1.84 -13.57 2.37
CA VAL A 84 3.16 -13.20 2.89
C VAL A 84 4.23 -14.04 2.21
N LEU A 85 5.06 -13.40 1.39
CA LEU A 85 6.24 -14.02 0.78
C LEU A 85 7.42 -13.87 1.74
N LYS A 86 8.02 -14.99 2.15
CA LYS A 86 9.20 -15.00 3.03
C LYS A 86 10.46 -15.18 2.18
N SER A 87 11.51 -14.42 2.50
CA SER A 87 12.84 -14.53 1.91
C SER A 87 13.91 -14.55 2.99
N VAL A 88 15.15 -14.89 2.61
CA VAL A 88 16.30 -14.90 3.53
C VAL A 88 16.54 -13.51 4.16
N ASN A 89 16.19 -12.44 3.45
CA ASN A 89 16.48 -11.06 3.83
C ASN A 89 15.25 -10.27 4.28
N GLY A 90 14.10 -10.93 4.50
CA GLY A 90 12.89 -10.25 4.97
C GLY A 90 11.59 -10.88 4.47
N GLN A 91 10.48 -10.21 4.75
CA GLN A 91 9.14 -10.62 4.33
C GLN A 91 8.55 -9.60 3.35
N GLN A 92 7.57 -10.00 2.56
CA GLN A 92 6.83 -9.10 1.68
C GLN A 92 5.34 -9.43 1.77
N LEU A 93 4.50 -8.42 1.87
CA LEU A 93 3.06 -8.59 1.69
C LEU A 93 2.73 -8.42 0.21
N ALA A 94 2.43 -9.53 -0.46
CA ALA A 94 1.99 -9.56 -1.85
C ALA A 94 0.46 -9.48 -1.92
N LEU A 95 -0.02 -8.51 -2.68
CA LEU A 95 -1.43 -8.21 -2.91
C LEU A 95 -1.78 -8.61 -4.34
N GLY A 96 -2.75 -9.53 -4.47
CA GLY A 96 -3.42 -9.79 -5.73
C GLY A 96 -4.39 -8.67 -6.01
N VAL A 97 -4.17 -7.96 -7.11
CA VAL A 97 -5.06 -6.91 -7.61
C VAL A 97 -5.48 -7.27 -9.03
N ASN A 98 -6.47 -6.58 -9.57
CA ASN A 98 -6.86 -6.73 -10.96
C ASN A 98 -7.49 -5.41 -11.40
N VAL A 99 -6.67 -4.56 -12.01
CA VAL A 99 -7.10 -3.23 -12.42
C VAL A 99 -6.29 -2.72 -13.60
N GLU A 100 -6.96 -2.03 -14.52
CA GLU A 100 -6.31 -1.28 -15.58
C GLU A 100 -6.01 0.15 -15.12
N ARG A 101 -4.75 0.59 -15.24
CA ARG A 101 -4.28 1.92 -14.87
C ARG A 101 -3.22 2.41 -15.85
N PHE A 102 -3.43 3.61 -16.38
CA PHE A 102 -2.48 4.27 -17.31
C PHE A 102 -2.08 3.39 -18.51
N GLY A 103 -3.02 2.60 -19.04
CA GLY A 103 -2.79 1.66 -20.14
C GLY A 103 -2.05 0.38 -19.76
N LEU A 104 -1.92 0.09 -18.46
CA LEU A 104 -1.34 -1.14 -17.93
C LEU A 104 -2.39 -1.91 -17.14
N TYR A 105 -2.49 -3.21 -17.40
CA TYR A 105 -3.29 -4.09 -16.56
C TYR A 105 -2.43 -4.67 -15.45
N VAL A 106 -2.62 -4.17 -14.23
CA VAL A 106 -1.84 -4.50 -13.03
C VAL A 106 -2.53 -5.64 -12.28
N ASN A 107 -1.78 -6.71 -12.01
CA ASN A 107 -2.29 -7.91 -11.35
C ASN A 107 -1.66 -8.20 -9.98
N ARG A 108 -0.57 -7.49 -9.62
CA ARG A 108 0.09 -7.66 -8.34
C ARG A 108 0.74 -6.36 -7.87
N VAL A 109 0.67 -6.14 -6.57
CA VAL A 109 1.48 -5.15 -5.84
C VAL A 109 2.11 -5.86 -4.66
N ALA A 110 3.39 -5.64 -4.38
CA ALA A 110 4.06 -6.22 -3.23
C ALA A 110 4.88 -5.16 -2.49
N LEU A 111 4.78 -5.20 -1.16
CA LEU A 111 5.37 -4.20 -0.27
C LEU A 111 6.44 -4.89 0.58
N ASN A 112 7.68 -4.36 0.59
CA ASN A 112 8.74 -4.88 1.46
C ASN A 112 8.44 -4.60 2.92
N VAL A 113 8.76 -5.60 3.73
CA VAL A 113 8.81 -5.52 5.18
C VAL A 113 10.28 -5.57 5.57
N VAL A 114 10.83 -4.46 6.06
CA VAL A 114 12.22 -4.42 6.48
C VAL A 114 12.40 -5.15 7.81
N SER A 115 13.36 -6.09 7.85
CA SER A 115 14.10 -6.45 9.06
C SER A 115 15.45 -5.71 9.03
N SER A 116 15.74 -4.95 10.08
CA SER A 116 17.00 -4.23 10.38
C SER A 116 18.30 -4.95 9.96
N PRO A 117 19.43 -4.28 9.59
CA PRO A 117 19.77 -2.88 9.87
C PRO A 117 20.07 -1.95 8.66
N TYR A 118 19.73 -2.33 7.43
CA TYR A 118 19.92 -1.45 6.26
C TYR A 118 18.58 -1.17 5.57
N GLU A 119 18.13 0.07 5.69
CA GLU A 119 16.83 0.55 5.23
C GLU A 119 16.75 0.60 3.71
N SER A 120 15.77 -0.11 3.15
CA SER A 120 15.12 0.33 1.92
C SER A 120 13.69 -0.18 1.87
N VAL A 121 12.73 0.75 2.05
CA VAL A 121 11.30 0.49 1.94
C VAL A 121 10.96 0.35 0.46
N GLY A 122 11.22 -0.82 -0.11
CA GLY A 122 10.91 -1.11 -1.50
C GLY A 122 9.47 -1.56 -1.72
N TYR A 123 8.89 -1.27 -2.88
CA TYR A 123 7.70 -1.98 -3.36
C TYR A 123 7.85 -2.30 -4.83
N TYR A 124 7.08 -3.26 -5.32
CA TYR A 124 6.98 -3.51 -6.75
C TYR A 124 5.55 -3.75 -7.17
N TRP A 125 5.28 -3.49 -8.44
CA TRP A 125 4.02 -3.87 -9.08
C TRP A 125 4.29 -4.63 -10.36
N VAL A 126 3.32 -5.47 -10.76
CA VAL A 126 3.40 -6.32 -11.95
C VAL A 126 2.23 -6.03 -12.86
N ALA A 127 2.55 -5.74 -14.12
CA ALA A 127 1.57 -5.56 -15.19
C ALA A 127 1.73 -6.66 -16.26
N GLU A 128 0.62 -7.04 -16.87
CA GLU A 128 0.59 -8.06 -17.91
C GLU A 128 1.40 -7.66 -19.16
N GLY A 129 2.12 -8.64 -19.72
CA GLY A 129 2.94 -8.45 -20.92
C GLY A 129 4.33 -7.89 -20.66
N SER A 130 5.21 -8.01 -21.66
CA SER A 130 6.62 -7.65 -21.53
C SER A 130 6.84 -6.12 -21.52
N PRO A 131 7.99 -5.64 -21.02
CA PRO A 131 8.33 -4.21 -21.07
C PRO A 131 8.27 -3.63 -22.48
N ALA A 132 8.64 -4.42 -23.49
CA ALA A 132 8.55 -4.01 -24.90
C ALA A 132 7.10 -3.78 -25.35
N LYS A 133 6.17 -4.65 -24.95
CA LYS A 133 4.73 -4.50 -25.24
C LYS A 133 4.14 -3.29 -24.52
N ASN A 134 4.62 -3.01 -23.31
CA ASN A 134 4.14 -1.92 -22.45
C ASN A 134 4.91 -0.60 -22.63
N ARG A 135 5.85 -0.52 -23.58
CA ARG A 135 6.78 0.60 -23.76
C ARG A 135 6.09 1.97 -23.82
N ALA A 136 4.96 2.08 -24.52
CA ALA A 136 4.23 3.34 -24.65
C ALA A 136 3.69 3.83 -23.29
N ALA A 137 3.06 2.94 -22.53
CA ALA A 137 2.54 3.25 -21.20
C ALA A 137 3.66 3.54 -20.20
N LEU A 138 4.76 2.78 -20.25
CA LEU A 138 5.94 3.03 -19.41
C LEU A 138 6.59 4.39 -19.69
N ASN A 139 6.73 4.77 -20.96
CA ASN A 139 7.21 6.11 -21.34
C ASN A 139 6.27 7.22 -20.86
N ALA A 140 4.96 6.98 -20.87
CA ALA A 140 3.99 7.97 -20.37
C ALA A 140 4.05 8.13 -18.85
N LEU A 141 4.35 7.05 -18.12
CA LEU A 141 4.43 7.06 -16.65
C LEU A 141 5.72 7.67 -16.11
N PHE A 142 6.86 7.34 -16.70
CA PHE A 142 8.19 7.71 -16.19
C PHE A 142 8.86 8.84 -16.97
N GLY A 143 8.35 9.19 -18.14
CA GLY A 143 9.11 9.93 -19.15
C GLY A 143 9.83 8.99 -20.11
N GLN A 144 10.19 9.52 -21.29
CA GLN A 144 10.74 8.74 -22.38
C GLN A 144 12.11 8.17 -22.01
N GLY A 145 12.19 6.84 -21.88
CA GLY A 145 13.45 6.13 -21.62
C GLY A 145 13.98 6.24 -20.19
N SER A 146 13.17 6.69 -19.23
CA SER A 146 13.56 6.84 -17.82
C SER A 146 13.19 5.66 -16.93
N TRP A 147 12.54 4.62 -17.47
CA TRP A 147 12.00 3.50 -16.69
C TRP A 147 12.90 2.27 -16.67
N GLN A 148 13.90 2.18 -17.55
CA GLN A 148 14.70 0.98 -17.77
C GLN A 148 15.43 0.51 -16.51
N ASP A 149 15.80 1.45 -15.63
CA ASP A 149 16.50 1.15 -14.37
C ASP A 149 15.57 0.51 -13.31
N TYR A 150 14.26 0.67 -13.46
CA TYR A 150 13.25 0.19 -12.51
C TYR A 150 12.49 -1.04 -13.02
N VAL A 151 12.55 -1.32 -14.33
CA VAL A 151 11.70 -2.31 -14.99
C VAL A 151 12.47 -3.59 -15.31
N SER A 152 11.85 -4.71 -14.99
CA SER A 152 12.35 -6.06 -15.28
C SER A 152 11.22 -6.92 -15.87
N THR A 153 11.59 -8.09 -16.40
CA THR A 153 10.62 -9.10 -16.83
C THR A 153 10.57 -10.22 -15.79
N THR A 154 9.37 -10.58 -15.34
CA THR A 154 9.16 -11.75 -14.46
C THR A 154 9.39 -13.06 -15.23
N GLY A 155 9.55 -14.19 -14.52
CA GLY A 155 9.63 -15.52 -15.15
C GLY A 155 8.39 -15.89 -15.99
N ALA A 156 7.25 -15.23 -15.75
CA ALA A 156 6.01 -15.40 -16.52
C ALA A 156 5.91 -14.44 -17.73
N GLY A 157 6.95 -13.66 -18.03
CA GLY A 157 6.95 -12.72 -19.16
C GLY A 157 6.24 -11.38 -18.89
N ASN A 158 5.80 -11.13 -17.65
CA ASN A 158 5.13 -9.88 -17.26
C ASN A 158 6.13 -8.77 -16.89
N THR A 159 5.71 -7.53 -17.04
CA THR A 159 6.47 -6.32 -16.67
C THR A 159 6.43 -6.17 -15.16
N ARG A 160 7.58 -6.15 -14.51
CA ARG A 160 7.71 -5.84 -13.09
C ARG A 160 8.44 -4.52 -12.93
N VAL A 161 7.87 -3.62 -12.15
CA VAL A 161 8.49 -2.34 -11.81
C VAL A 161 8.85 -2.37 -10.34
N SER A 162 10.14 -2.24 -10.03
CA SER A 162 10.65 -2.29 -8.66
C SER A 162 11.08 -0.89 -8.24
N CYS A 163 10.35 -0.31 -7.30
CA CYS A 163 10.63 0.97 -6.70
C CYS A 163 11.39 0.72 -5.39
N THR A 164 12.72 0.84 -5.45
CA THR A 164 13.57 0.78 -4.26
C THR A 164 13.71 2.18 -3.70
N ILE A 165 13.29 2.40 -2.46
CA ILE A 165 13.60 3.62 -1.73
C ILE A 165 14.92 3.36 -1.03
N ALA A 166 16.02 3.91 -1.52
CA ALA A 166 17.28 3.88 -0.79
C ALA A 166 17.08 4.63 0.54
N GLY A 167 17.41 3.98 1.66
CA GLY A 167 17.58 4.64 2.96
C GLY A 167 18.80 5.53 2.98
#